data_AF-A0A957G310-F1
#
_entry.id   AF-A0A957G310-F1
#
_cell.length_a   1.000
_cell.length_b   1.000
_cell.length_c   1.000
_cell.angle_alpha   90.00
_cell.angle_beta   90.00
_cell.angle_gamma   90.00
#
_symmetry.space_group_name_H-M   'P 1'
#
loop_
_entity.id
_entity.type
_entity.pdbx_description
1 polymer ?
#
loop_
_entity_poly.entity_id
_entity_poly.type
_entity_poly.pdbx_seq_one_letter_code
_entity_poly.pdbx_strand_id
1 'polypeptide(L)'
;SVPRIEGLNFVGGLKLTPNFAAILIGLVLYTGAFIAEIVRAGIQSVAKGQSEAARALGLSESQRLQLVVLPQALRVIIPPMTSQYLNLAKNSSLAIAVGYPDLWSTAFTTLNQSGRAIQVFVLVMGVYLTLSLSISFLLNWYNRRIALVER
;
A
#
# COMPACT_ATOMS: atom_id res chain seq x y z
N SER A 1 -5.08 -25.84 -10.50
CA SER A 1 -5.84 -26.73 -11.40
C SER A 1 -6.10 -25.99 -12.70
N VAL A 2 -5.91 -26.64 -13.86
CA VAL A 2 -6.24 -26.05 -15.17
C VAL A 2 -7.76 -25.85 -15.32
N PRO A 3 -8.23 -24.75 -15.91
CA PRO A 3 -9.65 -24.48 -16.08
C PRO A 3 -10.27 -25.50 -17.05
N ARG A 4 -11.38 -26.13 -16.64
CA ARG A 4 -12.21 -26.98 -17.49
C ARG A 4 -13.60 -26.35 -17.64
N ILE A 5 -14.18 -26.50 -18.82
CA ILE A 5 -15.55 -26.06 -19.08
C ILE A 5 -16.47 -27.19 -18.62
N GLU A 6 -17.31 -26.93 -17.61
CA GLU A 6 -18.41 -27.81 -17.21
C GLU A 6 -19.73 -27.07 -17.44
N GLY A 7 -20.43 -27.40 -18.53
CA GLY A 7 -21.65 -26.72 -18.94
C GLY A 7 -21.38 -25.27 -19.39
N LEU A 8 -22.18 -24.32 -18.88
CA LEU A 8 -21.99 -22.88 -19.11
C LEU A 8 -20.95 -22.24 -18.17
N ASN A 9 -20.39 -23.00 -17.23
CA ASN A 9 -19.48 -22.50 -16.21
C ASN A 9 -18.06 -23.03 -16.44
N PHE A 10 -17.07 -22.18 -16.18
CA PHE A 10 -15.69 -22.62 -16.03
C PHE A 10 -15.47 -23.13 -14.60
N VAL A 11 -15.00 -24.37 -14.45
CA VAL A 11 -14.69 -25.01 -13.16
C VAL A 11 -13.18 -25.29 -13.11
N GLY A 12 -12.52 -24.79 -12.07
CA GLY A 12 -11.05 -24.75 -11.97
C GLY A 12 -10.42 -23.51 -12.63
N GLY A 13 -9.14 -23.26 -12.31
CA GLY A 13 -8.41 -22.04 -12.71
C GLY A 13 -8.56 -20.87 -11.73
N LEU A 14 -7.73 -19.83 -11.92
CA LEU A 14 -7.86 -18.56 -11.20
C LEU A 14 -9.11 -17.82 -11.68
N LYS A 15 -10.12 -17.72 -10.82
CA LYS A 15 -11.35 -16.95 -11.09
C LYS A 15 -11.18 -15.53 -10.54
N LEU A 16 -10.97 -14.56 -11.42
CA LEU A 16 -11.06 -13.15 -11.07
C LEU A 16 -12.54 -12.78 -10.94
N THR A 17 -13.03 -12.65 -9.72
CA THR A 17 -14.40 -12.17 -9.48
C THR A 17 -14.48 -10.66 -9.77
N PRO A 18 -15.61 -10.16 -10.30
CA PRO A 18 -15.78 -8.71 -10.52
C PRO A 18 -15.54 -7.88 -9.25
N ASN A 19 -15.95 -8.38 -8.08
CA ASN A 19 -15.73 -7.71 -6.79
C ASN A 19 -14.24 -7.57 -6.47
N PHE A 20 -13.45 -8.62 -6.70
CA PHE A 20 -12.00 -8.55 -6.50
C PHE A 20 -11.34 -7.53 -7.44
N ALA A 21 -11.73 -7.55 -8.72
CA ALA A 21 -11.20 -6.59 -9.70
C ALA A 21 -11.53 -5.14 -9.33
N ALA A 22 -12.76 -4.88 -8.86
CA ALA A 22 -13.19 -3.53 -8.46
C ALA A 22 -12.37 -2.98 -7.28
N ILE A 23 -12.14 -3.78 -6.24
CA ILE A 23 -11.30 -3.37 -5.10
C ILE A 23 -9.85 -3.23 -5.49
N LEU A 24 -9.33 -4.16 -6.31
CA LEU A 24 -7.95 -4.10 -6.77
C LEU A 24 -7.70 -2.79 -7.52
N ILE A 25 -8.56 -2.46 -8.49
CA ILE A 25 -8.45 -1.23 -9.27
C ILE A 25 -8.60 0.00 -8.37
N GLY A 26 -9.60 0.02 -7.48
CA GLY A 26 -9.82 1.13 -6.55
C GLY A 26 -8.60 1.40 -5.65
N LEU A 27 -8.06 0.34 -5.04
CA LEU A 27 -6.88 0.45 -4.17
C LEU A 27 -5.62 0.84 -4.94
N VAL A 28 -5.41 0.30 -6.14
CA VAL A 28 -4.25 0.60 -6.99
C VAL A 28 -4.29 2.07 -7.44
N LEU A 29 -5.42 2.54 -7.94
CA LEU A 29 -5.55 3.93 -8.41
C LEU A 29 -5.40 4.92 -7.26
N TYR A 30 -6.07 4.67 -6.13
CA TYR A 30 -5.95 5.50 -4.93
C TYR A 30 -4.50 5.56 -4.46
N THR A 31 -3.88 4.39 -4.22
CA THR A 31 -2.53 4.33 -3.65
C THR A 31 -1.49 4.85 -4.64
N GLY A 32 -1.64 4.53 -5.93
CA GLY A 32 -0.75 5.00 -6.99
C GLY A 32 -0.74 6.52 -7.12
N ALA A 33 -1.91 7.17 -7.02
CA ALA A 33 -2.00 8.64 -7.05
C ALA A 33 -1.25 9.27 -5.86
N PHE A 34 -1.42 8.74 -4.64
CA PHE A 34 -0.69 9.21 -3.47
C PHE A 34 0.82 8.99 -3.58
N ILE A 35 1.26 7.83 -4.07
CA ILE A 35 2.67 7.54 -4.29
C ILE A 35 3.28 8.52 -5.31
N ALA A 36 2.57 8.78 -6.42
CA ALA A 36 3.02 9.73 -7.43
C ALA A 36 3.25 11.13 -6.84
N GLU A 37 2.35 11.58 -5.97
CA GLU A 37 2.46 12.88 -5.29
C GLU A 37 3.63 12.92 -4.30
N ILE A 38 3.84 11.84 -3.53
CA ILE A 38 5.00 11.71 -2.63
C ILE A 38 6.32 11.78 -3.44
N VAL A 39 6.41 11.05 -4.56
CA VAL A 39 7.61 11.06 -5.41
C VAL A 39 7.82 12.45 -6.02
N ARG A 40 6.76 13.10 -6.51
CA ARG A 40 6.81 14.46 -7.06
C ARG A 40 7.30 15.46 -6.02
N ALA A 41 6.74 15.43 -4.81
CA ALA A 41 7.14 16.29 -3.70
C ALA A 41 8.59 16.01 -3.26
N GLY A 42 9.00 14.74 -3.22
CA GLY A 42 10.37 14.34 -2.92
C GLY A 42 11.39 14.90 -3.91
N ILE A 43 11.10 14.83 -5.21
CA ILE A 43 11.97 15.41 -6.25
C ILE A 43 12.04 16.94 -6.13
N GLN A 44 10.90 17.60 -5.85
CA GLN A 44 10.84 19.06 -5.69
C GLN A 44 11.52 19.56 -4.41
N SER A 45 11.69 18.72 -3.40
CA SER A 45 12.37 19.09 -2.14
C SER A 45 13.87 19.30 -2.31
N VAL A 46 14.48 18.80 -3.40
CA VAL A 46 15.92 18.94 -3.65
C VAL A 46 16.23 20.38 -4.06
N ALA A 47 17.17 21.01 -3.36
CA ALA A 47 17.56 22.40 -3.61
C ALA A 47 17.99 22.64 -5.05
N LYS A 48 17.50 23.73 -5.66
CA LYS A 48 17.83 24.12 -7.04
C LYS A 48 19.34 24.24 -7.29
N GLY A 49 20.09 24.71 -6.29
CA GLY A 49 21.55 24.83 -6.35
C GLY A 49 22.27 23.50 -6.61
N GLN A 50 21.75 22.37 -6.15
CA GLN A 50 22.31 21.04 -6.48
C GLN A 50 22.15 20.71 -7.96
N SER A 51 21.03 21.12 -8.55
CA SER A 51 20.77 20.94 -9.98
C SER A 51 21.60 21.89 -10.84
N GLU A 52 21.79 23.13 -10.39
CA GLU A 52 22.64 24.12 -11.07
C GLU A 52 24.12 23.73 -11.00
N ALA A 53 24.60 23.25 -9.85
CA ALA A 53 25.96 22.74 -9.69
C ALA A 53 26.23 21.51 -10.57
N ALA A 54 25.29 20.56 -10.62
CA ALA A 54 25.39 19.40 -11.51
C ALA A 54 25.52 19.81 -12.99
N ARG A 55 24.76 20.82 -13.42
CA ARG A 55 24.85 21.38 -14.77
C ARG A 55 26.19 22.09 -15.01
N ALA A 56 26.68 22.84 -14.03
CA ALA A 56 27.99 23.50 -14.11
C ALA A 56 29.16 22.49 -14.23
N LEU A 57 29.01 21.29 -13.65
CA LEU A 57 29.95 20.17 -13.78
C LEU A 57 29.81 19.41 -15.12
N GLY A 58 28.91 19.84 -16.02
CA GLY A 58 28.70 19.21 -17.33
C GLY A 58 27.89 17.91 -17.29
N LEU A 59 27.19 17.60 -16.19
CA LEU A 59 26.34 16.41 -16.12
C LEU A 59 25.13 16.55 -17.04
N SER A 60 24.85 15.50 -17.81
CA SER A 60 23.60 15.40 -18.59
C SER A 60 22.38 15.34 -17.66
N GLU A 61 21.19 15.68 -18.16
CA GLU A 61 19.95 15.65 -17.37
C GLU A 61 19.67 14.28 -16.73
N SER A 62 19.96 13.19 -17.45
CA SER A 62 19.83 11.83 -16.92
C SER A 62 20.81 11.56 -15.77
N GLN A 63 22.07 11.99 -15.90
CA GLN A 63 23.08 11.87 -14.83
C GLN A 63 22.73 12.73 -13.62
N ARG A 64 22.24 13.96 -13.83
CA ARG A 64 21.77 14.84 -12.76
C ARG A 64 20.65 14.18 -11.97
N LEU A 65 19.66 13.60 -12.66
CA LEU A 65 18.56 12.90 -12.00
C LEU A 65 19.05 11.68 -11.23
N GLN A 66 19.88 10.81 -11.83
CA GLN A 66 20.32 9.56 -11.22
C GLN A 66 21.34 9.73 -10.09
N LEU A 67 22.30 10.65 -10.23
CA LEU A 67 23.45 10.77 -9.34
C LEU A 67 23.25 11.82 -8.24
N VAL A 68 22.41 12.83 -8.48
CA VAL A 68 22.26 13.97 -7.55
C VAL A 68 20.85 14.01 -6.97
N VAL A 69 19.83 14.11 -7.83
CA VAL A 69 18.45 14.35 -7.39
C VAL A 69 17.83 13.11 -6.75
N LEU A 70 17.88 11.96 -7.42
CA LEU A 70 17.25 10.72 -6.92
C LEU A 70 17.82 10.28 -5.56
N PRO A 71 19.14 10.22 -5.33
CA PRO A 71 19.67 9.80 -4.03
C PRO A 71 19.27 10.73 -2.87
N GLN A 72 19.10 12.03 -3.14
CA GLN A 72 18.64 13.01 -2.14
C GLN A 72 17.13 12.92 -1.93
N ALA A 73 16.35 12.89 -3.01
CA ALA A 73 14.89 12.78 -2.97
C ALA A 73 14.43 11.48 -2.27
N LEU A 74 15.13 10.35 -2.48
CA LEU A 74 14.79 9.08 -1.85
C LEU A 74 14.79 9.15 -0.32
N ARG A 75 15.69 9.92 0.29
CA ARG A 75 15.75 10.09 1.75
C ARG A 75 14.49 10.77 2.29
N VAL A 76 13.89 11.67 1.50
CA VAL A 76 12.66 12.39 1.83
C VAL A 76 11.41 11.55 1.49
N ILE A 77 11.48 10.71 0.46
CA ILE A 77 10.37 9.86 -0.02
C ILE A 77 10.10 8.66 0.90
N ILE A 78 11.14 8.04 1.47
CA ILE A 78 11.01 6.78 2.23
C ILE A 78 10.13 6.91 3.49
N PRO A 79 10.26 7.96 4.33
CA PRO A 79 9.41 8.12 5.51
C PRO A 79 7.90 8.19 5.21
N PRO A 80 7.40 9.06 4.30
CA PRO A 80 5.96 9.11 3.98
C PRO A 80 5.48 7.84 3.26
N MET A 81 6.33 7.16 2.49
CA MET A 81 5.99 5.89 1.84
C MET A 81 5.63 4.79 2.85
N THR A 82 6.33 4.76 3.98
CA THR A 82 6.08 3.84 5.09
C THR A 82 4.65 4.02 5.63
N SER A 83 4.22 5.27 5.86
CA SER A 83 2.84 5.58 6.28
C SER A 83 1.81 5.19 5.23
N GLN A 84 2.13 5.34 3.95
CA GLN A 84 1.22 4.96 2.87
C GLN A 84 0.99 3.44 2.81
N TYR A 85 2.01 2.62 3.08
CA TYR A 85 1.84 1.16 3.20
C TYR A 85 0.94 0.75 4.37
N LEU A 86 1.05 1.44 5.51
CA LEU A 86 0.15 1.21 6.64
C LEU A 86 -1.30 1.57 6.28
N ASN A 87 -1.49 2.69 5.56
CA ASN A 87 -2.81 3.09 5.08
C ASN A 87 -3.38 2.11 4.06
N LEU A 88 -2.55 1.56 3.16
CA LEU A 88 -2.97 0.51 2.23
C LEU A 88 -3.50 -0.71 2.98
N ALA A 89 -2.79 -1.17 4.02
CA ALA A 89 -3.25 -2.29 4.85
C ALA A 89 -4.60 -1.97 5.52
N LYS A 90 -4.78 -0.78 6.10
CA LYS A 90 -6.03 -0.33 6.72
C LYS A 90 -7.19 -0.15 5.72
N ASN A 91 -6.91 0.37 4.53
CA ASN A 91 -7.93 0.62 3.52
C ASN A 91 -8.36 -0.68 2.82
N SER A 92 -7.47 -1.68 2.75
CA SER A 92 -7.80 -2.99 2.20
C SER A 92 -8.91 -3.70 2.97
N SER A 93 -9.07 -3.43 4.27
CA SER A 93 -10.17 -3.96 5.09
C SER A 93 -11.52 -3.27 4.94
N LEU A 94 -11.58 -2.13 4.23
CA LEU A 94 -12.84 -1.48 3.84
C LEU A 94 -13.44 -2.11 2.57
N ALA A 95 -12.80 -3.14 2.01
CA ALA A 95 -13.21 -3.88 0.83
C ALA A 95 -14.63 -4.45 0.91
N ILE A 96 -15.17 -4.68 2.11
CA ILE A 96 -16.58 -5.09 2.25
C ILE A 96 -17.57 -4.12 1.60
N ALA A 97 -17.25 -2.82 1.49
CA ALA A 97 -18.14 -1.84 0.87
C ALA A 97 -18.46 -2.18 -0.60
N VAL A 98 -17.62 -3.00 -1.25
CA VAL A 98 -17.76 -3.47 -2.63
C VAL A 98 -18.19 -4.96 -2.69
N GLY A 99 -18.57 -5.54 -1.56
CA GLY A 99 -19.10 -6.92 -1.49
C GLY A 99 -18.05 -8.01 -1.72
N TYR A 100 -16.77 -7.73 -1.47
CA TYR A 100 -15.74 -8.76 -1.48
C TYR A 100 -15.69 -9.47 -0.13
N PRO A 101 -15.70 -10.82 -0.12
CA PRO A 101 -15.69 -11.57 1.12
C PRO A 101 -14.29 -11.58 1.73
N ASP A 102 -14.02 -10.59 2.58
CA ASP A 102 -12.83 -10.51 3.42
C ASP A 102 -13.10 -11.02 4.85
N LEU A 103 -12.18 -10.76 5.77
CA LEU A 103 -12.31 -11.12 7.19
C LEU A 103 -13.62 -10.59 7.79
N TRP A 104 -14.06 -9.41 7.37
CA TRP A 104 -15.27 -8.77 7.89
C TRP A 104 -16.54 -9.42 7.32
N SER A 105 -16.53 -9.86 6.06
CA SER A 105 -17.64 -10.65 5.51
C SER A 105 -17.86 -11.96 6.29
N THR A 106 -16.78 -12.65 6.64
CA THR A 106 -16.85 -13.88 7.44
C THR A 106 -17.43 -13.58 8.83
N ALA A 107 -16.98 -12.51 9.47
CA ALA A 107 -17.49 -12.07 10.76
C ALA A 107 -18.97 -11.66 10.72
N PHE A 108 -19.40 -10.97 9.66
CA PHE A 108 -20.79 -10.59 9.48
C PHE A 108 -21.71 -11.81 9.32
N THR A 109 -21.26 -12.83 8.57
CA THR A 109 -21.99 -14.11 8.49
C THR A 109 -22.08 -14.79 9.86
N THR A 110 -20.98 -14.83 10.62
CA THR A 110 -20.98 -15.39 11.98
C THR A 110 -21.90 -14.60 12.93
N LEU A 111 -21.95 -13.28 12.82
CA LEU A 111 -22.85 -12.44 13.61
C LEU A 111 -24.31 -12.80 13.35
N ASN A 112 -24.70 -12.90 12.08
CA ASN A 112 -26.06 -13.24 11.69
C ASN A 112 -26.46 -14.68 12.10
N GLN A 113 -25.52 -15.63 12.06
CA GLN A 113 -25.79 -17.03 12.43
C GLN A 113 -25.79 -17.28 13.94
N SER A 114 -24.94 -16.58 14.70
CA SER A 114 -24.75 -16.84 16.14
C SER A 114 -25.50 -15.89 17.07
N GLY A 115 -25.97 -14.74 16.56
CA GLY A 115 -26.59 -13.68 17.36
C GLY A 115 -25.65 -13.01 18.38
N ARG A 116 -24.39 -13.43 18.46
CA ARG A 116 -23.40 -12.99 19.46
C ARG A 116 -22.59 -11.79 18.96
N ALA A 117 -23.27 -10.68 18.73
CA ALA A 117 -22.67 -9.48 18.15
C ALA A 117 -21.40 -9.03 18.90
N ILE A 118 -21.46 -8.84 20.22
CA ILE A 118 -20.34 -8.31 21.02
C ILE A 118 -19.07 -9.17 20.87
N GLN A 119 -19.20 -10.50 20.92
CA GLN A 119 -18.06 -11.42 20.86
C GLN A 119 -17.39 -11.37 19.48
N VAL A 120 -18.20 -11.32 18.42
CA VAL A 120 -17.71 -11.21 17.03
C VAL A 120 -17.00 -9.87 16.82
N PHE A 121 -17.57 -8.76 17.30
CA PHE A 121 -16.95 -7.43 17.20
C PHE A 121 -15.61 -7.35 17.91
N VAL A 122 -15.51 -7.87 19.14
CA VAL A 122 -14.24 -7.88 19.90
C VAL A 122 -13.16 -8.69 19.18
N LEU A 123 -13.52 -9.85 18.63
CA LEU A 123 -12.58 -10.72 17.92
C LEU A 123 -12.06 -10.04 16.64
N VAL A 124 -12.96 -9.48 15.83
CA VAL A 124 -12.61 -8.72 14.63
C VAL A 124 -11.70 -7.54 14.96
N MET A 125 -12.08 -6.73 15.95
CA MET A 125 -11.31 -5.55 16.36
C MET A 125 -9.91 -5.96 16.84
N GLY A 126 -9.81 -7.06 17.61
CA GLY A 126 -8.55 -7.62 18.07
C GLY A 126 -7.64 -8.09 16.93
N VAL A 127 -8.20 -8.77 15.92
CA VAL A 127 -7.43 -9.21 14.74
C VAL A 127 -6.92 -8.00 13.95
N TYR A 128 -7.79 -7.02 13.65
CA TYR A 128 -7.38 -5.80 12.94
C TYR A 128 -6.33 -5.00 13.69
N LEU A 129 -6.49 -4.86 15.01
CA LEU A 129 -5.51 -4.18 15.86
C LEU A 129 -4.16 -4.90 15.83
N THR A 130 -4.16 -6.22 16.00
CA THR A 130 -2.93 -7.02 16.02
C THR A 130 -2.20 -6.95 14.67
N LEU A 131 -2.93 -7.06 13.56
CA LEU A 131 -2.38 -6.90 12.23
C LEU A 131 -1.82 -5.49 12.02
N SER A 132 -2.56 -4.45 12.42
CA SER A 132 -2.10 -3.07 12.27
C SER A 132 -0.85 -2.80 13.10
N LEU A 133 -0.77 -3.28 14.34
CA LEU A 133 0.41 -3.13 15.19
C LEU A 133 1.61 -3.90 14.64
N SER A 134 1.39 -5.11 14.11
CA SER A 134 2.45 -5.93 13.50
C SER A 134 3.05 -5.23 12.28
N ILE A 135 2.21 -4.69 11.39
CA ILE A 135 2.64 -3.93 10.22
C ILE A 135 3.34 -2.64 10.65
N SER A 136 2.76 -1.87 11.57
CA SER A 136 3.39 -0.66 12.12
C SER A 136 4.75 -0.95 12.76
N PHE A 137 4.91 -2.06 13.47
CA PHE A 137 6.17 -2.45 14.09
C PHE A 137 7.25 -2.75 13.03
N LEU A 138 6.93 -3.57 12.02
CA LEU A 138 7.85 -3.88 10.93
C LEU A 138 8.28 -2.63 10.15
N LEU A 139 7.31 -1.75 9.88
CA LEU A 139 7.52 -0.49 9.17
C LEU A 139 8.34 0.51 9.99
N ASN A 140 8.08 0.64 11.29
CA ASN A 140 8.89 1.48 12.19
C ASN A 140 10.31 0.93 12.35
N TRP A 141 10.47 -0.39 12.38
CA TRP A 141 11.79 -1.02 12.39
C TRP A 141 12.57 -0.73 11.10
N TYR A 142 11.92 -0.85 9.93
CA TYR A 142 12.51 -0.51 8.64
C TYR A 142 12.86 0.98 8.55
N ASN A 143 11.96 1.87 8.98
CA ASN A 143 12.18 3.30 8.99
C ASN A 143 13.39 3.66 9.90
N ARG A 144 13.47 3.08 11.10
CA ARG A 144 14.64 3.26 11.99
C ARG A 144 15.96 2.82 11.36
N ARG A 145 15.97 1.79 10.51
CA ARG A 145 17.17 1.34 9.79
C ARG A 145 17.60 2.34 8.71
N ILE A 146 16.65 2.93 8.00
CA ILE A 146 16.92 3.86 6.88
C ILE A 146 17.21 5.29 7.39
N ALA A 147 16.55 5.74 8.46
CA ALA A 147 16.65 7.10 8.97
C ALA A 147 18.00 7.44 9.65
N LEU A 148 18.92 6.49 9.81
CA LEU A 148 20.19 6.69 10.52
C LEU A 148 21.32 7.30 9.66
N VAL A 149 21.02 8.33 8.86
CA VAL A 149 22.04 9.17 8.21
C VAL A 149 21.65 10.65 8.28
N GLU A 150 21.43 11.16 9.49
CA GLU A 150 21.62 12.57 9.80
C GLU A 150 22.77 12.68 10.82
N ARG A 151 23.94 13.07 10.33
CA ARG A 151 25.03 13.64 11.12
C ARG A 151 25.52 14.88 10.39
#